data_AF-A0AAJ5TXD8-F1
#
_entry.id   AF-A0AAJ5TXD8-F1
#
_cell.length_a   1.000
_cell.length_b   1.000
_cell.length_c   1.000
_cell.angle_alpha   90.00
_cell.angle_beta   90.00
_cell.angle_gamma   90.00
#
_symmetry.space_group_name_H-M   'P 1'
#
loop_
_entity.id
_entity.type
_entity.pdbx_description
1 polymer ?
#
loop_
_entity_poly.entity_id
_entity_poly.type
_entity_poly.pdbx_seq_one_letter_code
_entity_poly.pdbx_strand_id
1 'polypeptide(L)'
;MKNKLLFIDRDGTLINEPTDTFQVDSISKLVFKKNVISSLLKLIQFDYKLIMVTNQDGLGSKTFPLKNFNKPHFFMINIFRSEGVVFDDILICPHFINDNCECRKPKINMVQPWLNKIDRKRSYVIGDRDTDMMLAKNMKITGIQYREHSFDWIDIKNEIIKNNRYAEIIRKTKETKVQIQVSLDSEENSKINTGIKFFDHMLEQLAVHSGIYMNIFAIGDIHIDDHHTVEDTGIALGEALLKSLGKKNGLCRFGCYIPMDESKSNCIIDISNRPYLKFQATFNHKMVGDLSTNMIEHFFYSLSYSMKITLHLYAEGKNDHHCVESLFKSFGRTLRQAIKIEGNKLPTSKGFL
;
A
#
# COMPACT_ATOMS: atom_id res chain seq x y z
N MET A 1 -13.19 -12.46 -6.59
CA MET A 1 -12.05 -11.80 -5.91
C MET A 1 -12.60 -10.79 -4.91
N LYS A 2 -11.92 -10.57 -3.78
CA LYS A 2 -12.30 -9.56 -2.79
C LYS A 2 -11.79 -8.19 -3.25
N ASN A 3 -12.61 -7.15 -3.13
CA ASN A 3 -12.34 -5.79 -3.58
C ASN A 3 -11.87 -4.90 -2.42
N LYS A 4 -11.05 -3.90 -2.72
CA LYS A 4 -10.73 -2.80 -1.79
C LYS A 4 -11.84 -1.76 -1.87
N LEU A 5 -12.68 -1.65 -0.83
CA LEU A 5 -13.82 -0.73 -0.82
C LEU A 5 -13.63 0.38 0.21
N LEU A 6 -14.02 1.60 -0.17
CA LEU A 6 -14.19 2.72 0.76
C LEU A 6 -15.68 2.98 0.93
N PHE A 7 -16.18 2.81 2.15
CA PHE A 7 -17.54 3.18 2.53
C PHE A 7 -17.48 4.58 3.12
N ILE A 8 -17.98 5.57 2.41
CA ILE A 8 -17.72 6.98 2.70
C ILE A 8 -19.04 7.66 3.07
N ASP A 9 -19.07 8.29 4.23
CA ASP A 9 -20.18 9.17 4.57
C ASP A 9 -20.21 10.42 3.68
N ARG A 10 -21.41 10.95 3.45
CA ARG A 10 -21.60 12.13 2.62
C ARG A 10 -21.40 13.43 3.41
N ASP A 11 -22.18 13.64 4.45
CA ASP A 11 -22.38 14.94 5.08
C ASP A 11 -21.47 15.07 6.29
N GLY A 12 -20.54 16.03 6.26
CA GLY A 12 -19.45 16.14 7.23
C GLY A 12 -18.15 15.51 6.74
N THR A 13 -18.22 14.63 5.72
CA THR A 13 -17.07 13.87 5.21
C THR A 13 -16.73 14.17 3.74
N LEU A 14 -17.67 14.04 2.80
CA LEU A 14 -17.44 14.45 1.40
C LEU A 14 -17.72 15.95 1.21
N ILE A 15 -18.76 16.43 1.88
CA ILE A 15 -19.22 17.82 1.84
C ILE A 15 -19.42 18.35 3.27
N ASN A 16 -19.52 19.66 3.43
CA ASN A 16 -19.87 20.25 4.71
C ASN A 16 -21.31 19.90 5.09
N GLU A 17 -21.51 19.57 6.36
CA GLU A 17 -22.84 19.49 6.94
C GLU A 17 -23.25 20.89 7.43
N PRO A 18 -24.41 21.42 7.02
CA PRO A 18 -24.92 22.68 7.52
C PRO A 18 -25.21 22.63 9.02
N THR A 19 -24.77 23.63 9.79
CA THR A 19 -24.92 23.66 11.25
C THR A 19 -26.33 24.06 11.71
N ASP A 20 -27.13 24.65 10.83
CA ASP A 20 -28.47 25.15 11.12
C ASP A 20 -29.55 24.07 10.95
N THR A 21 -29.49 23.35 9.84
CA THR A 21 -30.53 22.44 9.36
C THR A 21 -30.06 21.00 9.29
N PHE A 22 -28.75 20.76 9.34
CA PHE A 22 -28.13 19.44 9.11
C PHE A 22 -28.54 18.80 7.77
N GLN A 23 -29.06 19.60 6.84
CA GLN A 23 -29.61 19.15 5.56
C GLN A 23 -29.09 19.99 4.42
N VAL A 24 -28.42 19.33 3.47
CA VAL A 24 -28.02 19.93 2.20
C VAL A 24 -29.19 19.80 1.22
N ASP A 25 -30.11 20.75 1.29
CA ASP A 25 -31.39 20.84 0.56
C ASP A 25 -31.38 21.81 -0.64
N SER A 26 -30.24 22.45 -0.86
CA SER A 26 -30.03 23.49 -1.88
C SER A 26 -28.56 23.51 -2.33
N ILE A 27 -28.32 23.97 -3.55
CA ILE A 27 -26.96 24.03 -4.13
C ILE A 27 -26.07 25.02 -3.37
N SER A 28 -26.65 26.10 -2.84
CA SER A 28 -25.90 27.10 -2.05
C SER A 28 -25.31 26.53 -0.76
N LYS A 29 -25.88 25.45 -0.21
CA LYS A 29 -25.34 24.74 0.96
C LYS A 29 -24.27 23.70 0.59
N LEU A 30 -24.10 23.39 -0.70
CA LEU A 30 -23.15 22.36 -1.14
C LEU A 30 -21.73 22.92 -1.16
N VAL A 31 -20.92 22.54 -0.18
CA VAL A 31 -19.50 22.89 -0.10
C VAL A 31 -18.69 21.60 0.04
N PHE A 32 -17.78 21.34 -0.90
CA PHE A 32 -16.91 20.16 -0.84
C PHE A 32 -15.84 20.31 0.25
N LYS A 33 -15.52 19.20 0.93
CA LYS A 33 -14.38 19.18 1.85
C LYS A 33 -13.09 19.43 1.08
N LYS A 34 -12.15 20.16 1.71
CA LYS A 34 -10.86 20.47 1.11
C LYS A 34 -10.13 19.17 0.70
N ASN A 35 -9.57 19.17 -0.51
CA ASN A 35 -8.80 18.06 -1.09
C ASN A 35 -9.55 16.73 -1.29
N VAL A 36 -10.87 16.66 -1.06
CA VAL A 36 -11.64 15.41 -1.20
C VAL A 36 -11.51 14.79 -2.59
N ILE A 37 -11.72 15.56 -3.66
CA ILE A 37 -11.65 15.07 -5.04
C ILE A 37 -10.25 14.55 -5.38
N SER A 38 -9.21 15.34 -5.09
CA SER A 38 -7.83 14.95 -5.35
C SER A 38 -7.40 13.69 -4.59
N SER A 39 -7.89 13.52 -3.36
CA SER A 39 -7.60 12.35 -2.54
C SER A 39 -8.32 11.11 -3.05
N LEU A 40 -9.61 11.21 -3.38
CA LEU A 40 -10.38 10.10 -3.94
C LEU A 40 -9.81 9.64 -5.28
N LEU A 41 -9.43 10.57 -6.15
CA LEU A 41 -8.76 10.23 -7.43
C LEU A 41 -7.49 9.43 -7.22
N LYS A 42 -6.68 9.80 -6.21
CA LYS A 42 -5.47 9.03 -5.91
C LYS A 42 -5.84 7.64 -5.39
N LEU A 43 -6.81 7.52 -4.49
CA LEU A 43 -7.24 6.22 -3.97
C LEU A 43 -7.80 5.30 -5.07
N ILE A 44 -8.58 5.82 -6.02
CA ILE A 44 -9.06 5.05 -7.18
C ILE A 44 -7.89 4.48 -8.00
N GLN A 45 -6.79 5.22 -8.17
CA GLN A 45 -5.58 4.70 -8.85
C GLN A 45 -4.97 3.50 -8.12
N PHE A 46 -5.16 3.40 -6.80
CA PHE A 46 -4.77 2.25 -5.97
C PHE A 46 -5.80 1.11 -5.93
N ASP A 47 -6.75 1.12 -6.89
CA ASP A 47 -7.79 0.11 -7.08
C ASP A 47 -8.90 0.13 -6.02
N TYR A 48 -9.10 1.29 -5.39
CA TYR A 48 -10.24 1.50 -4.50
C TYR A 48 -11.52 1.78 -5.28
N LYS A 49 -12.57 1.05 -4.88
CA LYS A 49 -13.95 1.31 -5.29
C LYS A 49 -14.68 2.09 -4.21
N LEU A 50 -15.60 2.95 -4.62
CA LEU A 50 -16.22 3.92 -3.72
C LEU A 50 -17.70 3.58 -3.52
N ILE A 51 -18.10 3.46 -2.27
CA ILE A 51 -19.48 3.23 -1.85
C ILE A 51 -19.89 4.39 -0.96
N MET A 52 -20.86 5.20 -1.37
CA MET A 52 -21.39 6.26 -0.51
C MET A 52 -22.40 5.64 0.46
N VAL A 53 -22.31 5.97 1.75
CA VAL A 53 -23.24 5.46 2.77
C VAL A 53 -23.66 6.59 3.69
N THR A 54 -24.94 6.99 3.66
CA THR A 54 -25.41 8.16 4.42
C THR A 54 -26.78 7.95 5.08
N ASN A 55 -26.98 8.57 6.24
CA ASN A 55 -28.28 8.70 6.89
C ASN A 55 -28.88 10.05 6.50
N GLN A 56 -30.09 10.08 5.93
CA GLN A 56 -30.79 11.29 5.50
C GLN A 56 -32.15 11.36 6.21
N ASP A 57 -32.14 11.98 7.39
CA ASP A 57 -33.29 12.01 8.29
C ASP A 57 -34.53 12.64 7.62
N GLY A 58 -35.58 11.86 7.49
CA GLY A 58 -36.85 12.30 6.95
C GLY A 58 -36.87 12.51 5.44
N LEU A 59 -35.94 11.92 4.70
CA LEU A 59 -35.92 12.04 3.24
C LEU A 59 -37.22 11.52 2.61
N GLY A 60 -37.89 12.37 1.84
CA GLY A 60 -39.19 12.09 1.24
C GLY A 60 -40.40 12.51 2.10
N SER A 61 -40.16 13.02 3.30
CA SER A 61 -41.20 13.64 4.13
C SER A 61 -41.58 15.04 3.62
N LYS A 62 -42.62 15.64 4.23
CA LYS A 62 -43.01 17.03 3.95
C LYS A 62 -41.93 18.04 4.33
N THR A 63 -41.16 17.77 5.38
CA THR A 63 -40.10 18.67 5.87
C THR A 63 -38.81 18.51 5.08
N PHE A 64 -38.56 17.34 4.50
CA PHE A 64 -37.41 17.11 3.62
C PHE A 64 -37.79 16.37 2.32
N PRO A 65 -38.40 17.07 1.35
CA PRO A 65 -38.85 16.45 0.10
C PRO A 65 -37.69 15.93 -0.75
N LEU A 66 -37.93 14.81 -1.45
CA LEU A 66 -36.95 14.20 -2.39
C LEU A 66 -36.39 15.21 -3.40
N LYS A 67 -37.22 16.14 -3.90
CA LYS A 67 -36.79 17.17 -4.86
C LYS A 67 -35.70 18.08 -4.30
N ASN A 68 -35.75 18.40 -3.01
CA ASN A 68 -34.80 19.28 -2.34
C ASN A 68 -33.48 18.57 -2.08
N PHE A 69 -33.51 17.28 -1.74
CA PHE A 69 -32.31 16.45 -1.65
C PHE A 69 -31.67 16.16 -3.01
N ASN A 70 -32.48 15.74 -3.99
CA ASN A 70 -32.00 15.27 -5.29
C ASN A 70 -31.21 16.33 -6.06
N LYS A 71 -31.62 17.61 -5.99
CA LYS A 71 -30.94 18.70 -6.70
C LYS A 71 -29.45 18.84 -6.30
N PRO A 72 -29.10 19.16 -5.05
CA PRO A 72 -27.70 19.23 -4.62
C PRO A 72 -27.01 17.86 -4.66
N HIS A 73 -27.71 16.76 -4.37
CA HIS A 73 -27.13 15.42 -4.44
C HIS A 73 -26.64 15.07 -5.85
N PHE A 74 -27.48 15.22 -6.88
CA PHE A 74 -27.07 14.94 -8.27
C PHE A 74 -26.05 15.95 -8.78
N PHE A 75 -26.14 17.23 -8.37
CA PHE A 75 -25.12 18.21 -8.71
C PHE A 75 -23.74 17.81 -8.17
N MET A 76 -23.68 17.37 -6.91
CA MET A 76 -22.46 16.83 -6.29
C MET A 76 -21.92 15.60 -7.03
N ILE A 77 -22.78 14.62 -7.35
CA ILE A 77 -22.39 13.41 -8.10
C ILE A 77 -21.87 13.77 -9.49
N ASN A 78 -22.47 14.74 -10.17
CA ASN A 78 -22.02 15.18 -11.49
C ASN A 78 -20.62 15.82 -11.44
N ILE A 79 -20.31 16.61 -10.42
CA ILE A 79 -18.97 17.17 -10.22
C ILE A 79 -17.96 16.05 -9.94
N PHE A 80 -18.27 15.12 -9.04
CA PHE A 80 -17.37 13.99 -8.80
C PHE A 80 -17.11 13.21 -10.10
N ARG A 81 -18.17 12.90 -10.84
CA ARG A 81 -18.08 12.16 -12.10
C ARG A 81 -17.30 12.91 -13.18
N SER A 82 -17.46 14.23 -13.30
CA SER A 82 -16.71 15.02 -14.29
C SER A 82 -15.21 15.00 -14.03
N GLU A 83 -14.81 14.89 -12.76
CA GLU A 83 -13.41 14.76 -12.35
C GLU A 83 -12.90 13.32 -12.41
N GLY A 84 -13.75 12.33 -12.73
CA GLY A 84 -13.39 10.90 -12.79
C GLY A 84 -13.56 10.14 -11.46
N VAL A 85 -14.20 10.74 -10.47
CA VAL A 85 -14.61 10.08 -9.22
C VAL A 85 -16.00 9.47 -9.42
N VAL A 86 -16.07 8.14 -9.53
CA VAL A 86 -17.34 7.41 -9.72
C VAL A 86 -17.60 6.54 -8.49
N PHE A 87 -18.81 6.65 -7.95
CA PHE A 87 -19.30 5.76 -6.90
C PHE A 87 -19.91 4.51 -7.54
N ASP A 88 -19.43 3.34 -7.11
CA ASP A 88 -19.95 2.04 -7.54
C ASP A 88 -21.35 1.78 -6.97
N ASP A 89 -21.69 2.42 -5.84
CA ASP A 89 -23.00 2.33 -5.19
C ASP A 89 -23.24 3.54 -4.27
N ILE A 90 -24.52 3.88 -4.06
CA ILE A 90 -24.97 4.99 -3.21
C ILE A 90 -26.09 4.46 -2.31
N LEU A 91 -25.78 4.32 -1.04
CA LEU A 91 -26.64 3.73 -0.03
C LEU A 91 -27.17 4.82 0.91
N ILE A 92 -28.49 5.06 0.87
CA ILE A 92 -29.14 6.14 1.61
C ILE A 92 -30.23 5.55 2.52
N CYS A 93 -30.14 5.85 3.81
CA CYS A 93 -31.23 5.58 4.76
C CYS A 93 -32.12 6.83 4.89
N PRO A 94 -33.41 6.80 4.50
CA PRO A 94 -34.29 7.97 4.56
C PRO A 94 -34.96 8.19 5.93
N HIS A 95 -34.81 7.25 6.86
CA HIS A 95 -35.58 7.17 8.10
C HIS A 95 -34.99 8.05 9.21
N PHE A 96 -35.87 8.56 10.08
CA PHE A 96 -35.49 9.18 11.34
C PHE A 96 -34.89 8.15 12.31
N ILE A 97 -34.21 8.65 13.34
CA ILE A 97 -33.67 7.79 14.40
C ILE A 97 -34.75 6.98 15.13
N ASN A 98 -35.95 7.56 15.29
CA ASN A 98 -37.08 6.95 16.01
C ASN A 98 -37.87 5.92 15.18
N ASP A 99 -37.63 5.84 13.88
CA ASP A 99 -38.33 4.89 13.00
C ASP A 99 -37.85 3.44 13.19
N ASN A 100 -36.79 3.22 13.99
CA ASN A 100 -36.22 1.92 14.32
C ASN A 100 -35.85 1.03 13.11
N CYS A 101 -35.72 1.61 11.91
CA CYS A 101 -35.43 0.87 10.69
C CYS A 101 -34.11 0.07 10.78
N GLU A 102 -33.99 -0.99 9.99
CA GLU A 102 -32.79 -1.83 9.98
C GLU A 102 -31.64 -1.27 9.14
N CYS A 103 -31.92 -0.33 8.23
CA CYS A 103 -30.96 0.20 7.28
C CYS A 103 -30.02 1.29 7.85
N ARG A 104 -30.46 2.06 8.85
CA ARG A 104 -29.72 3.21 9.39
C ARG A 104 -28.36 2.82 9.97
N LYS A 105 -27.28 3.55 9.62
CA LYS A 105 -25.98 3.41 10.30
C LYS A 105 -26.15 3.69 11.81
N PRO A 106 -25.56 2.88 12.71
CA PRO A 106 -24.44 1.96 12.47
C PRO A 106 -24.82 0.52 12.09
N LYS A 107 -26.10 0.24 11.79
CA LYS A 107 -26.53 -1.10 11.33
C LYS A 107 -25.95 -1.41 9.95
N ILE A 108 -25.83 -2.70 9.65
CA ILE A 108 -25.09 -3.19 8.47
C ILE A 108 -26.00 -3.53 7.27
N ASN A 109 -27.33 -3.42 7.38
CA ASN A 109 -28.24 -3.89 6.34
C ASN A 109 -28.00 -3.21 5.00
N MET A 110 -27.72 -1.89 4.95
CA MET A 110 -27.42 -1.20 3.69
C MET A 110 -26.18 -1.77 2.99
N VAL A 111 -25.15 -2.12 3.76
CA VAL A 111 -23.86 -2.59 3.21
C VAL A 111 -23.80 -4.11 3.06
N GLN A 112 -24.85 -4.83 3.45
CA GLN A 112 -24.92 -6.30 3.41
C GLN A 112 -24.55 -6.90 2.04
N PRO A 113 -24.98 -6.34 0.89
CA PRO A 113 -24.59 -6.85 -0.44
C PRO A 113 -23.07 -6.83 -0.71
N TRP A 114 -22.32 -6.03 0.05
CA TRP A 114 -20.89 -5.82 -0.10
C TRP A 114 -20.04 -6.64 0.89
N LEU A 115 -20.60 -7.10 2.01
CA LEU A 115 -19.83 -7.77 3.09
C LEU A 115 -19.09 -9.05 2.65
N ASN A 116 -19.59 -9.75 1.63
CA ASN A 116 -18.95 -10.93 1.07
C ASN A 116 -17.95 -10.61 -0.04
N LYS A 117 -17.93 -9.35 -0.50
CA LYS A 117 -17.09 -8.86 -1.60
C LYS A 117 -15.89 -8.04 -1.13
N ILE A 118 -15.76 -7.74 0.16
CA ILE A 118 -14.70 -6.88 0.71
C ILE A 118 -13.41 -7.62 1.07
N ASP A 119 -12.28 -6.97 0.80
CA ASP A 119 -11.01 -7.25 1.46
C ASP A 119 -10.97 -6.52 2.79
N ARG A 120 -11.26 -7.24 3.88
CA ARG A 120 -11.40 -6.66 5.22
C ARG A 120 -10.14 -5.96 5.74
N LYS A 121 -8.95 -6.38 5.28
CA LYS A 121 -7.68 -5.75 5.71
C LYS A 121 -7.40 -4.44 4.97
N ARG A 122 -8.04 -4.23 3.82
CA ARG A 122 -7.76 -3.12 2.89
C ARG A 122 -9.03 -2.37 2.48
N SER A 123 -10.09 -2.47 3.28
CA SER A 123 -11.34 -1.74 3.09
C SER A 123 -11.64 -0.93 4.35
N TYR A 124 -12.24 0.24 4.18
CA TYR A 124 -12.37 1.22 5.26
C TYR A 124 -13.77 1.82 5.27
N VAL A 125 -14.26 2.18 6.45
CA VAL A 125 -15.33 3.17 6.59
C VAL A 125 -14.69 4.52 6.88
N ILE A 126 -15.08 5.55 6.16
CA ILE A 126 -14.60 6.92 6.33
C ILE A 126 -15.82 7.78 6.67
N GLY A 127 -15.80 8.43 7.82
CA GLY A 127 -16.89 9.28 8.29
C GLY A 127 -16.42 10.22 9.39
N ASP A 128 -17.20 11.25 9.71
CA ASP A 128 -16.90 12.21 10.76
C ASP A 128 -17.52 11.81 12.11
N ARG A 129 -18.55 10.95 12.11
CA ARG A 129 -19.33 10.62 13.30
C ARG A 129 -18.97 9.26 13.91
N ASP A 130 -19.26 9.10 15.19
CA ASP A 130 -19.12 7.82 15.91
C ASP A 130 -19.99 6.71 15.30
N THR A 131 -21.11 7.07 14.67
CA THR A 131 -21.96 6.13 13.93
C THR A 131 -21.21 5.46 12.77
N ASP A 132 -20.28 6.15 12.13
CA ASP A 132 -19.47 5.59 11.04
C ASP A 132 -18.39 4.66 11.60
N MET A 133 -17.78 5.04 12.71
CA MET A 133 -16.79 4.20 13.39
C MET A 133 -17.43 2.92 13.94
N MET A 134 -18.66 3.03 14.48
CA MET A 134 -19.44 1.88 14.93
C MET A 134 -19.92 1.03 13.75
N LEU A 135 -20.26 1.62 12.60
CA LEU A 135 -20.51 0.87 11.37
C LEU A 135 -19.26 0.07 10.98
N ALA A 136 -18.07 0.68 10.98
CA ALA A 136 -16.81 0.00 10.68
C ALA A 136 -16.58 -1.21 11.59
N LYS A 137 -16.80 -1.02 12.90
CA LYS A 137 -16.71 -2.06 13.91
C LYS A 137 -17.69 -3.21 13.64
N ASN A 138 -18.95 -2.90 13.34
CA ASN A 138 -19.99 -3.89 13.02
C ASN A 138 -19.67 -4.64 11.71
N MET A 139 -19.09 -3.94 10.75
CA MET A 139 -18.58 -4.52 9.50
C MET A 139 -17.28 -5.30 9.71
N LYS A 140 -16.62 -5.21 10.87
CA LYS A 140 -15.27 -5.77 11.17
C LYS A 140 -14.23 -5.34 10.14
N ILE A 141 -14.17 -4.04 9.87
CA ILE A 141 -13.12 -3.37 9.08
C ILE A 141 -12.65 -2.10 9.82
N THR A 142 -11.54 -1.52 9.36
CA THR A 142 -10.99 -0.31 9.98
C THR A 142 -11.88 0.90 9.69
N GLY A 143 -12.20 1.67 10.73
CA GLY A 143 -12.85 2.98 10.62
C GLY A 143 -11.79 4.09 10.66
N ILE A 144 -11.91 5.07 9.78
CA ILE A 144 -11.05 6.25 9.74
C ILE A 144 -11.94 7.48 9.96
N GLN A 145 -11.72 8.18 11.07
CA GLN A 145 -12.54 9.34 11.41
C GLN A 145 -11.99 10.61 10.74
N TYR A 146 -12.78 11.23 9.88
CA TYR A 146 -12.46 12.53 9.28
C TYR A 146 -12.55 13.63 10.33
N ARG A 147 -11.50 14.47 10.42
CA ARG A 147 -11.46 15.63 11.31
C ARG A 147 -10.76 16.79 10.61
N GLU A 148 -11.53 17.82 10.26
CA GLU A 148 -11.09 18.91 9.38
C GLU A 148 -9.76 19.59 9.74
N HIS A 149 -9.40 19.65 11.03
CA HIS A 149 -8.17 20.30 11.50
C HIS A 149 -7.09 19.37 12.04
N SER A 150 -7.36 18.06 12.14
CA SER A 150 -6.39 17.11 12.74
C SER A 150 -6.17 15.84 11.91
N PHE A 151 -7.10 15.48 11.04
CA PHE A 151 -7.02 14.30 10.21
C PHE A 151 -7.89 14.47 8.96
N ASP A 152 -7.36 15.19 7.97
CA ASP A 152 -8.12 15.58 6.78
C ASP A 152 -7.99 14.57 5.62
N TRP A 153 -8.48 14.92 4.43
CA TRP A 153 -8.44 14.03 3.27
C TRP A 153 -7.02 13.74 2.76
N ILE A 154 -6.03 14.59 3.02
CA ILE A 154 -4.63 14.31 2.71
C ILE A 154 -4.12 13.22 3.65
N ASP A 155 -4.41 13.34 4.93
CA ASP A 155 -3.99 12.37 5.96
C ASP A 155 -4.63 11.00 5.72
N ILE A 156 -5.96 10.96 5.52
CA ILE A 156 -6.71 9.73 5.23
C ILE A 156 -6.13 9.02 4.00
N LYS A 157 -5.89 9.77 2.92
CA LYS A 157 -5.31 9.22 1.68
C LYS A 157 -3.92 8.64 1.95
N ASN A 158 -3.06 9.36 2.68
CA ASN A 158 -1.72 8.91 3.00
C ASN A 158 -1.73 7.66 3.88
N GLU A 159 -2.59 7.61 4.91
CA GLU A 159 -2.76 6.46 5.79
C GLU A 159 -3.20 5.22 5.02
N ILE A 160 -4.22 5.36 4.16
CA ILE A 160 -4.70 4.25 3.33
C ILE A 160 -3.58 3.78 2.40
N ILE A 161 -2.90 4.68 1.68
CA ILE A 161 -1.82 4.28 0.75
C ILE A 161 -0.67 3.57 1.49
N LYS A 162 -0.22 4.13 2.61
CA LYS A 162 0.85 3.57 3.44
C LYS A 162 0.53 2.15 3.88
N ASN A 163 -0.69 1.91 4.34
CA ASN A 163 -1.15 0.59 4.76
C ASN A 163 -1.31 -0.41 3.60
N ASN A 164 -1.35 0.05 2.35
CA ASN A 164 -1.59 -0.81 1.19
C ASN A 164 -0.36 -1.24 0.42
N ARG A 165 0.77 -0.54 0.52
CA ARG A 165 2.05 -1.01 -0.01
C ARG A 165 2.73 -1.96 0.97
N TYR A 166 1.92 -2.90 1.47
CA TYR A 166 2.28 -3.93 2.42
C TYR A 166 2.04 -5.32 1.80
N ALA A 167 2.94 -6.25 2.09
CA ALA A 167 2.77 -7.64 1.73
C ALA A 167 3.31 -8.56 2.83
N GLU A 168 2.61 -9.68 3.02
CA GLU A 168 3.08 -10.82 3.79
C GLU A 168 3.16 -12.04 2.86
N ILE A 169 4.29 -12.75 2.95
CA ILE A 169 4.60 -14.00 2.26
C ILE A 169 5.06 -15.01 3.29
N ILE A 170 4.49 -16.22 3.24
CA ILE A 170 4.91 -17.37 4.02
C ILE A 170 5.21 -18.48 3.02
N ARG A 171 6.47 -18.89 2.95
CA ARG A 171 6.98 -19.94 2.08
C ARG A 171 7.47 -21.11 2.94
N LYS A 172 7.06 -22.33 2.60
CA LYS A 172 7.42 -23.55 3.32
C LYS A 172 7.80 -24.64 2.33
N THR A 173 9.00 -25.19 2.46
CA THR A 173 9.48 -26.38 1.76
C THR A 173 9.88 -27.45 2.78
N LYS A 174 10.51 -28.52 2.32
CA LYS A 174 11.14 -29.51 3.20
C LYS A 174 12.45 -29.00 3.81
N GLU A 175 13.11 -28.05 3.15
CA GLU A 175 14.40 -27.48 3.54
C GLU A 175 14.22 -26.25 4.44
N THR A 176 13.26 -25.36 4.10
CA THR A 176 13.11 -24.09 4.79
C THR A 176 11.67 -23.69 5.12
N LYS A 177 11.54 -22.80 6.10
CA LYS A 177 10.33 -22.04 6.40
C LYS A 177 10.71 -20.57 6.51
N VAL A 178 10.21 -19.78 5.56
CA VAL A 178 10.49 -18.34 5.46
C VAL A 178 9.19 -17.56 5.60
N GLN A 179 9.18 -16.58 6.50
CA GLN A 179 8.11 -15.61 6.65
C GLN A 179 8.67 -14.20 6.48
N ILE A 180 8.09 -13.46 5.54
CA ILE A 180 8.50 -12.09 5.22
C ILE A 180 7.29 -11.17 5.24
N GLN A 181 7.44 -10.04 5.92
CA GLN A 181 6.50 -8.92 5.90
C GLN A 181 7.24 -7.68 5.43
N VAL A 182 6.72 -7.00 4.41
CA VAL A 182 7.31 -5.79 3.85
C VAL A 182 6.27 -4.68 3.83
N SER A 183 6.66 -3.47 4.24
CA SER A 183 5.92 -2.23 3.94
C SER A 183 6.85 -1.21 3.31
N LEU A 184 6.50 -0.76 2.10
CA LEU A 184 7.32 0.20 1.34
C LEU A 184 7.28 1.63 1.92
N ASP A 185 6.35 1.90 2.83
CA ASP A 185 6.07 3.24 3.38
C ASP A 185 6.06 3.30 4.91
N SER A 186 6.45 2.21 5.58
CA SER A 186 6.54 2.19 7.04
C SER A 186 7.94 2.55 7.51
N GLU A 187 7.99 3.39 8.54
CA GLU A 187 9.20 3.77 9.27
C GLU A 187 9.42 2.92 10.53
N GLU A 188 8.63 1.85 10.69
CA GLU A 188 8.83 0.91 11.79
C GLU A 188 10.20 0.23 11.75
N ASN A 189 10.69 -0.18 12.90
CA ASN A 189 11.95 -0.92 13.01
C ASN A 189 11.80 -2.33 12.43
N SER A 190 12.73 -2.69 11.55
CA SER A 190 12.82 -4.02 10.93
C SER A 190 13.36 -5.06 11.92
N LYS A 191 12.87 -6.30 11.83
CA LYS A 191 13.37 -7.45 12.60
C LYS A 191 13.78 -8.57 11.66
N ILE A 192 15.04 -8.93 11.68
CA ILE A 192 15.63 -9.86 10.71
C ILE A 192 16.33 -10.98 11.48
N ASN A 193 15.97 -12.22 11.14
CA ASN A 193 16.61 -13.41 11.67
C ASN A 193 16.49 -14.54 10.64
N THR A 194 17.57 -14.78 9.93
CA THR A 194 17.69 -15.86 8.94
C THR A 194 18.45 -17.06 9.49
N GLY A 195 19.12 -16.90 10.64
CA GLY A 195 20.06 -17.86 11.19
C GLY A 195 21.50 -17.68 10.68
N ILE A 196 21.74 -16.83 9.68
CA ILE A 196 23.05 -16.51 9.12
C ILE A 196 23.36 -15.03 9.45
N LYS A 197 24.32 -14.79 10.34
CA LYS A 197 24.57 -13.48 10.96
C LYS A 197 25.05 -12.42 9.97
N PHE A 198 25.93 -12.79 9.05
CA PHE A 198 26.39 -11.85 8.04
C PHE A 198 25.26 -11.49 7.07
N PHE A 199 24.41 -12.46 6.73
CA PHE A 199 23.25 -12.21 5.88
C PHE A 199 22.18 -11.34 6.56
N ASP A 200 21.95 -11.56 7.87
CA ASP A 200 21.10 -10.69 8.70
C ASP A 200 21.59 -9.23 8.62
N HIS A 201 22.89 -9.00 8.84
CA HIS A 201 23.51 -7.67 8.71
C HIS A 201 23.30 -7.07 7.32
N MET A 202 23.47 -7.84 6.24
CA MET A 202 23.24 -7.35 4.87
C MET A 202 21.79 -6.96 4.60
N LEU A 203 20.82 -7.74 5.08
CA LEU A 203 19.40 -7.42 4.95
C LEU A 203 19.00 -6.22 5.81
N GLU A 204 19.66 -6.00 6.96
CA GLU A 204 19.50 -4.78 7.77
C GLU A 204 19.99 -3.54 6.99
N GLN A 205 21.14 -3.62 6.32
CA GLN A 205 21.62 -2.54 5.45
C GLN A 205 20.62 -2.26 4.33
N LEU A 206 20.04 -3.30 3.71
CA LEU A 206 18.98 -3.14 2.72
C LEU A 206 17.78 -2.39 3.30
N ALA A 207 17.30 -2.77 4.50
CA ALA A 207 16.18 -2.10 5.17
C ALA A 207 16.43 -0.61 5.39
N VAL A 208 17.57 -0.29 6.02
CA VAL A 208 17.97 1.08 6.37
C VAL A 208 18.10 1.95 5.13
N HIS A 209 18.79 1.46 4.10
CA HIS A 209 19.11 2.26 2.93
C HIS A 209 17.95 2.39 1.95
N SER A 210 17.06 1.39 1.88
CA SER A 210 15.81 1.49 1.14
C SER A 210 14.75 2.34 1.85
N GLY A 211 14.84 2.47 3.17
CA GLY A 211 13.83 3.17 3.97
C GLY A 211 12.49 2.43 3.99
N ILE A 212 12.52 1.10 3.85
CA ILE A 212 11.34 0.25 3.91
C ILE A 212 11.39 -0.61 5.16
N TYR A 213 10.21 -0.94 5.69
CA TYR A 213 10.07 -1.90 6.77
C TYR A 213 10.15 -3.33 6.23
N MET A 214 10.99 -4.16 6.86
CA MET A 214 11.11 -5.59 6.57
C MET A 214 11.19 -6.40 7.86
N ASN A 215 10.22 -7.29 8.08
CA ASN A 215 10.41 -8.41 9.01
C ASN A 215 10.72 -9.66 8.21
N ILE A 216 11.83 -10.32 8.55
CA ILE A 216 12.30 -11.53 7.89
C ILE A 216 12.61 -12.56 8.96
N PHE A 217 11.92 -13.68 8.91
CA PHE A 217 12.19 -14.84 9.75
C PHE A 217 12.38 -16.07 8.85
N ALA A 218 13.58 -16.63 8.84
CA ALA A 218 13.87 -17.87 8.14
C ALA A 218 14.39 -18.93 9.12
N ILE A 219 13.89 -20.16 8.93
CA ILE A 219 14.41 -21.36 9.57
C ILE A 219 14.72 -22.33 8.44
N GLY A 220 15.99 -22.63 8.22
CA GLY A 220 16.43 -23.56 7.20
C GLY A 220 17.42 -24.59 7.73
N ASP A 221 17.88 -25.44 6.82
CA ASP A 221 18.82 -26.53 7.02
C ASP A 221 20.29 -26.07 7.01
N ILE A 222 20.60 -25.02 7.78
CA ILE A 222 21.94 -24.37 7.87
C ILE A 222 23.07 -25.35 8.26
N HIS A 223 22.73 -26.49 8.84
CA HIS A 223 23.67 -27.57 9.16
C HIS A 223 24.20 -28.32 7.92
N ILE A 224 23.53 -28.19 6.77
CA ILE A 224 23.98 -28.68 5.47
C ILE A 224 24.87 -27.60 4.84
N ASP A 225 24.28 -26.44 4.52
CA ASP A 225 24.97 -25.23 4.06
C ASP A 225 24.04 -24.00 4.15
N ASP A 226 24.50 -22.83 3.69
CA ASP A 226 23.72 -21.59 3.65
C ASP A 226 22.79 -21.47 2.42
N HIS A 227 22.83 -22.42 1.49
CA HIS A 227 22.27 -22.27 0.15
C HIS A 227 20.75 -22.08 0.17
N HIS A 228 20.02 -23.09 0.68
CA HIS A 228 18.56 -23.09 0.64
C HIS A 228 17.98 -21.92 1.45
N THR A 229 18.59 -21.59 2.59
CA THR A 229 18.14 -20.48 3.45
C THR A 229 18.25 -19.14 2.74
N VAL A 230 19.38 -18.88 2.07
CA VAL A 230 19.60 -17.60 1.36
C VAL A 230 18.76 -17.52 0.08
N GLU A 231 18.67 -18.60 -0.70
CA GLU A 231 17.84 -18.68 -1.90
C GLU A 231 16.36 -18.42 -1.57
N ASP A 232 15.81 -19.19 -0.64
CA ASP A 232 14.39 -19.12 -0.31
C ASP A 232 14.01 -17.79 0.36
N THR A 233 14.94 -17.18 1.09
CA THR A 233 14.80 -15.80 1.59
C THR A 233 14.75 -14.80 0.44
N GLY A 234 15.65 -14.92 -0.56
CA GLY A 234 15.65 -14.09 -1.76
C GLY A 234 14.35 -14.21 -2.57
N ILE A 235 13.85 -15.43 -2.76
CA ILE A 235 12.58 -15.70 -3.44
C ILE A 235 11.42 -15.03 -2.70
N ALA A 236 11.25 -15.35 -1.42
CA ALA A 236 10.15 -14.83 -0.62
C ALA A 236 10.18 -13.30 -0.50
N LEU A 237 11.38 -12.70 -0.41
CA LEU A 237 11.55 -11.26 -0.35
C LEU A 237 11.17 -10.60 -1.68
N GLY A 238 11.60 -11.17 -2.80
CA GLY A 238 11.23 -10.70 -4.13
C GLY A 238 9.71 -10.77 -4.37
N GLU A 239 9.06 -11.86 -3.95
CA GLU A 239 7.60 -11.99 -4.00
C GLU A 239 6.89 -10.94 -3.12
N ALA A 240 7.39 -10.71 -1.91
CA ALA A 240 6.83 -9.72 -1.00
C ALA A 240 6.96 -8.30 -1.58
N LEU A 241 8.12 -7.95 -2.13
CA LEU A 241 8.36 -6.68 -2.81
C LEU A 241 7.45 -6.50 -4.04
N LEU A 242 7.32 -7.52 -4.89
CA LEU A 242 6.42 -7.44 -6.05
C LEU A 242 4.96 -7.23 -5.62
N LYS A 243 4.52 -7.96 -4.59
CA LYS A 243 3.15 -7.87 -4.07
C LYS A 243 2.88 -6.53 -3.40
N SER A 244 3.86 -5.95 -2.70
CA SER A 244 3.73 -4.64 -2.04
C SER A 244 3.75 -3.48 -3.04
N LEU A 245 4.41 -3.64 -4.20
CA LEU A 245 4.35 -2.66 -5.30
C LEU A 245 2.94 -2.50 -5.89
N GLY A 246 2.16 -3.59 -5.98
CA GLY A 246 0.81 -3.55 -6.53
C GLY A 246 0.75 -2.97 -7.96
N LYS A 247 -0.19 -2.05 -8.20
CA LYS A 247 -0.22 -1.29 -9.47
C LYS A 247 0.93 -0.28 -9.48
N LYS A 248 1.73 -0.30 -10.54
CA LYS A 248 2.96 0.49 -10.70
C LYS A 248 2.72 1.94 -11.15
N ASN A 249 1.48 2.45 -11.02
CA ASN A 249 1.12 3.79 -11.44
C ASN A 249 1.87 4.83 -10.60
N GLY A 250 2.56 5.74 -11.28
CA GLY A 250 3.27 6.83 -10.63
C GLY A 250 4.64 6.49 -10.05
N LEU A 251 5.07 5.22 -10.13
CA LEU A 251 6.43 4.83 -9.72
C LEU A 251 7.47 5.53 -10.59
N CYS A 252 8.60 5.92 -9.99
CA CYS A 252 9.76 6.38 -10.74
C CYS A 252 10.33 5.29 -11.66
N ARG A 253 10.11 4.00 -11.31
CA ARG A 253 10.47 2.78 -12.05
C ARG A 253 11.97 2.51 -12.15
N PHE A 254 12.79 3.54 -12.35
CA PHE A 254 14.23 3.46 -12.47
C PHE A 254 14.92 4.05 -11.24
N GLY A 255 16.16 3.62 -11.01
CA GLY A 255 17.03 4.19 -9.99
C GLY A 255 18.50 3.83 -10.23
N CYS A 256 19.41 4.63 -9.66
CA CYS A 256 20.85 4.38 -9.71
C CYS A 256 21.60 4.94 -8.48
N TYR A 257 22.74 4.33 -8.11
CA TYR A 257 23.55 4.77 -6.95
C TYR A 257 25.04 4.34 -7.03
N ILE A 258 25.98 5.22 -6.61
CA ILE A 258 27.47 5.03 -6.54
C ILE A 258 28.04 6.09 -5.54
N PRO A 259 29.04 5.93 -4.63
CA PRO A 259 29.90 4.80 -4.14
C PRO A 259 29.84 4.54 -2.58
N MET A 260 30.73 3.68 -2.02
CA MET A 260 30.98 3.47 -0.56
C MET A 260 32.47 3.21 -0.23
N ASP A 261 33.11 4.11 0.52
CA ASP A 261 34.50 4.00 1.00
C ASP A 261 35.53 3.66 -0.10
N GLU A 262 36.40 2.66 0.09
CA GLU A 262 37.35 2.20 -0.94
C GLU A 262 36.72 1.25 -1.96
N SER A 263 35.48 0.84 -1.72
CA SER A 263 34.71 0.01 -2.63
C SER A 263 33.88 0.86 -3.61
N LYS A 264 33.91 0.48 -4.88
CA LYS A 264 33.06 1.08 -5.90
C LYS A 264 31.97 0.09 -6.25
N SER A 265 30.74 0.36 -5.79
CA SER A 265 29.56 -0.34 -6.28
C SER A 265 28.67 0.54 -7.14
N ASN A 266 28.01 -0.12 -8.10
CA ASN A 266 26.98 0.48 -8.92
C ASN A 266 25.76 -0.45 -8.91
N CYS A 267 24.59 0.14 -8.68
CA CYS A 267 23.31 -0.55 -8.83
C CYS A 267 22.44 0.22 -9.80
N ILE A 268 21.86 -0.47 -10.78
CA ILE A 268 20.88 0.08 -11.72
C ILE A 268 19.67 -0.87 -11.74
N ILE A 269 18.48 -0.31 -11.57
CA ILE A 269 17.22 -1.08 -11.52
C ILE A 269 16.20 -0.55 -12.54
N ASP A 270 15.43 -1.47 -13.11
CA ASP A 270 14.17 -1.20 -13.82
C ASP A 270 13.07 -2.12 -13.25
N ILE A 271 12.03 -1.53 -12.65
CA ILE A 271 10.82 -2.25 -12.20
C ILE A 271 9.96 -2.61 -13.41
N SER A 272 10.41 -3.65 -14.13
CA SER A 272 10.09 -3.85 -15.55
C SER A 272 9.08 -4.96 -15.85
N ASN A 273 8.76 -5.80 -14.85
CA ASN A 273 8.13 -7.12 -15.03
C ASN A 273 8.93 -8.08 -15.93
N ARG A 274 10.23 -7.82 -16.13
CA ARG A 274 11.15 -8.65 -16.90
C ARG A 274 12.34 -9.04 -16.01
N PRO A 275 12.36 -10.27 -15.49
CA PRO A 275 13.43 -10.72 -14.61
C PRO A 275 14.75 -10.82 -15.37
N TYR A 276 15.78 -10.17 -14.86
CA TYR A 276 17.14 -10.26 -15.39
C TYR A 276 18.15 -9.77 -14.34
N LEU A 277 19.26 -10.47 -14.21
CA LEU A 277 20.40 -10.05 -13.39
C LEU A 277 21.66 -9.99 -14.24
N LYS A 278 22.36 -8.85 -14.19
CA LYS A 278 23.77 -8.74 -14.56
C LYS A 278 24.57 -8.48 -13.29
N PHE A 279 25.31 -9.48 -12.82
CA PHE A 279 26.16 -9.37 -11.64
C PHE A 279 27.63 -9.34 -12.06
N GLN A 280 28.38 -8.37 -11.54
CA GLN A 280 29.81 -8.18 -11.83
C GLN A 280 30.53 -7.77 -10.54
N ALA A 281 30.79 -8.74 -9.68
CA ALA A 281 31.67 -8.59 -8.54
C ALA A 281 32.52 -9.84 -8.39
N THR A 282 33.78 -9.66 -7.99
CA THR A 282 34.71 -10.75 -7.71
C THR A 282 35.11 -10.69 -6.26
N PHE A 283 34.98 -11.82 -5.56
CA PHE A 283 35.37 -11.95 -4.16
C PHE A 283 36.63 -12.79 -4.05
N ASN A 284 37.54 -12.40 -3.16
CA ASN A 284 38.83 -13.09 -2.98
C ASN A 284 38.72 -14.30 -2.04
N HIS A 285 37.72 -14.30 -1.15
CA HIS A 285 37.50 -15.35 -0.16
C HIS A 285 36.24 -16.17 -0.49
N LYS A 286 36.20 -17.42 0.01
CA LYS A 286 35.03 -18.29 -0.12
C LYS A 286 33.85 -17.89 0.77
N MET A 287 34.16 -17.23 1.89
CA MET A 287 33.20 -16.85 2.92
C MET A 287 33.45 -15.40 3.35
N VAL A 288 32.39 -14.70 3.73
CA VAL A 288 32.45 -13.45 4.50
C VAL A 288 31.59 -13.65 5.75
N GLY A 289 32.24 -13.70 6.92
CA GLY A 289 31.57 -14.15 8.14
C GLY A 289 31.11 -15.61 7.99
N ASP A 290 29.81 -15.84 8.18
CA ASP A 290 29.14 -17.13 8.04
C ASP A 290 28.35 -17.29 6.72
N LEU A 291 28.53 -16.38 5.75
CA LEU A 291 27.89 -16.43 4.43
C LEU A 291 28.89 -16.80 3.32
N SER A 292 28.52 -17.75 2.45
CA SER A 292 29.29 -18.12 1.27
C SER A 292 29.24 -17.01 0.22
N THR A 293 30.38 -16.65 -0.37
CA THR A 293 30.43 -15.53 -1.35
C THR A 293 29.65 -15.82 -2.63
N ASN A 294 29.52 -17.08 -3.02
CA ASN A 294 28.67 -17.51 -4.14
C ASN A 294 27.18 -17.20 -3.89
N MET A 295 26.74 -17.18 -2.63
CA MET A 295 25.34 -16.94 -2.28
C MET A 295 24.93 -15.47 -2.41
N ILE A 296 25.89 -14.54 -2.54
CA ILE A 296 25.60 -13.12 -2.75
C ILE A 296 24.97 -12.92 -4.14
N GLU A 297 25.57 -13.46 -5.19
CA GLU A 297 25.00 -13.42 -6.54
C GLU A 297 23.68 -14.20 -6.58
N HIS A 298 23.64 -15.38 -5.96
CA HIS A 298 22.45 -16.23 -5.94
C HIS A 298 21.25 -15.58 -5.24
N PHE A 299 21.49 -14.82 -4.17
CA PHE A 299 20.46 -14.02 -3.49
C PHE A 299 19.86 -12.97 -4.44
N PHE A 300 20.70 -12.16 -5.09
CA PHE A 300 20.21 -11.13 -6.02
C PHE A 300 19.56 -11.74 -7.26
N TYR A 301 20.01 -12.93 -7.69
CA TYR A 301 19.37 -13.67 -8.77
C TYR A 301 17.95 -14.06 -8.36
N SER A 302 17.81 -14.75 -7.24
CA SER A 302 16.53 -15.21 -6.68
C SER A 302 15.55 -14.05 -6.45
N LEU A 303 16.05 -12.95 -5.89
CA LEU A 303 15.28 -11.73 -5.64
C LEU A 303 14.83 -11.06 -6.93
N SER A 304 15.74 -10.84 -7.89
CA SER A 304 15.42 -10.14 -9.14
C SER A 304 14.39 -10.90 -9.98
N TYR A 305 14.49 -12.24 -9.98
CA TYR A 305 13.54 -13.11 -10.67
C TYR A 305 12.16 -13.10 -10.03
N SER A 306 12.10 -13.24 -8.70
CA SER A 306 10.83 -13.28 -7.96
C SER A 306 10.14 -11.92 -7.91
N MET A 307 10.91 -10.83 -7.85
CA MET A 307 10.41 -9.45 -7.93
C MET A 307 10.08 -9.03 -9.37
N LYS A 308 10.52 -9.80 -10.38
CA LYS A 308 10.36 -9.52 -11.82
C LYS A 308 10.96 -8.18 -12.25
N ILE A 309 12.20 -7.93 -11.85
CA ILE A 309 12.93 -6.70 -12.16
C ILE A 309 14.15 -6.98 -13.01
N THR A 310 14.60 -5.96 -13.73
CA THR A 310 15.90 -5.95 -14.38
C THR A 310 16.88 -5.27 -13.43
N LEU A 311 17.94 -5.98 -13.05
CA LEU A 311 18.91 -5.55 -12.06
C LEU A 311 20.33 -5.69 -12.61
N HIS A 312 21.11 -4.63 -12.50
CA HIS A 312 22.53 -4.62 -12.81
C HIS A 312 23.30 -4.23 -11.56
N LEU A 313 24.24 -5.07 -11.15
CA LEU A 313 25.07 -4.89 -9.97
C LEU A 313 26.54 -5.02 -10.35
N TYR A 314 27.33 -4.06 -9.91
CA TYR A 314 28.78 -4.06 -10.00
C TYR A 314 29.37 -3.77 -8.64
N ALA A 315 30.45 -4.45 -8.27
CA ALA A 315 31.29 -4.05 -7.15
C ALA A 315 32.76 -4.39 -7.40
N GLU A 316 33.64 -3.49 -6.96
CA GLU A 316 35.08 -3.64 -6.96
C GLU A 316 35.65 -3.04 -5.67
N GLY A 317 36.59 -3.71 -5.03
CA GLY A 317 37.19 -3.27 -3.79
C GLY A 317 38.22 -4.28 -3.27
N LYS A 318 38.97 -3.88 -2.24
CA LYS A 318 40.01 -4.73 -1.63
C LYS A 318 39.46 -5.66 -0.56
N ASN A 319 38.42 -5.22 0.15
CA ASN A 319 37.79 -5.98 1.22
C ASN A 319 36.45 -6.54 0.74
N ASP A 320 36.31 -7.87 0.77
CA ASP A 320 35.08 -8.55 0.34
C ASP A 320 33.87 -8.06 1.16
N HIS A 321 34.00 -7.87 2.48
CA HIS A 321 32.93 -7.31 3.32
C HIS A 321 32.44 -5.97 2.77
N HIS A 322 33.36 -5.05 2.48
CA HIS A 322 33.00 -3.72 1.98
C HIS A 322 32.31 -3.83 0.61
N CYS A 323 32.81 -4.71 -0.27
CA CYS A 323 32.16 -5.00 -1.55
C CYS A 323 30.72 -5.48 -1.35
N VAL A 324 30.47 -6.49 -0.50
CA VAL A 324 29.10 -7.01 -0.25
C VAL A 324 28.22 -5.95 0.36
N GLU A 325 28.68 -5.29 1.42
CA GLU A 325 27.90 -4.26 2.11
C GLU A 325 27.52 -3.12 1.15
N SER A 326 28.46 -2.71 0.29
CA SER A 326 28.22 -1.69 -0.71
C SER A 326 27.16 -2.12 -1.74
N LEU A 327 27.10 -3.40 -2.14
CA LEU A 327 26.07 -3.93 -3.04
C LEU A 327 24.68 -3.79 -2.41
N PHE A 328 24.51 -4.22 -1.15
CA PHE A 328 23.23 -4.15 -0.45
C PHE A 328 22.78 -2.70 -0.19
N LYS A 329 23.70 -1.81 0.21
CA LYS A 329 23.41 -0.38 0.38
C LYS A 329 23.03 0.29 -0.93
N SER A 330 23.79 0.04 -2.00
CA SER A 330 23.52 0.57 -3.34
C SER A 330 22.20 0.06 -3.89
N PHE A 331 21.88 -1.23 -3.69
CA PHE A 331 20.57 -1.79 -4.02
C PHE A 331 19.45 -1.14 -3.22
N GLY A 332 19.60 -0.99 -1.89
CA GLY A 332 18.60 -0.34 -1.06
C GLY A 332 18.32 1.11 -1.49
N ARG A 333 19.35 1.93 -1.69
CA ARG A 333 19.22 3.32 -2.16
C ARG A 333 18.55 3.40 -3.54
N THR A 334 18.94 2.51 -4.45
CA THR A 334 18.41 2.44 -5.81
C THR A 334 16.95 1.98 -5.81
N LEU A 335 16.60 1.00 -4.97
CA LEU A 335 15.24 0.55 -4.76
C LEU A 335 14.36 1.69 -4.23
N ARG A 336 14.83 2.46 -3.23
CA ARG A 336 14.11 3.64 -2.69
C ARG A 336 13.74 4.64 -3.77
N GLN A 337 14.65 4.91 -4.70
CA GLN A 337 14.38 5.80 -5.83
C GLN A 337 13.31 5.19 -6.74
N ALA A 338 13.47 3.93 -7.15
CA ALA A 338 12.59 3.28 -8.11
C ALA A 338 11.15 3.07 -7.61
N ILE A 339 10.97 2.82 -6.31
CA ILE A 339 9.64 2.60 -5.68
C ILE A 339 8.93 3.90 -5.28
N LYS A 340 9.60 5.06 -5.38
CA LYS A 340 9.00 6.35 -5.03
C LYS A 340 7.85 6.67 -5.98
N ILE A 341 6.78 7.25 -5.45
CA ILE A 341 5.63 7.70 -6.22
C ILE A 341 5.79 9.20 -6.47
N GLU A 342 6.03 9.58 -7.72
CA GLU A 342 6.17 10.99 -8.14
C GLU A 342 5.05 11.45 -9.07
N GLY A 343 4.28 10.52 -9.63
CA GLY A 343 3.20 10.84 -10.57
C GLY A 343 1.95 9.98 -10.41
N ASN A 344 1.13 10.04 -11.45
CA ASN A 344 -0.14 9.30 -11.54
C ASN A 344 -0.18 8.35 -12.75
N LYS A 345 0.69 8.56 -13.74
CA LYS A 345 0.74 7.76 -14.98
C LYS A 345 1.58 6.50 -14.77
N LEU A 346 1.22 5.44 -15.49
CA LEU A 346 2.05 4.25 -15.57
C LEU A 346 3.32 4.60 -16.38
N PRO A 347 4.54 4.37 -15.85
CA PRO A 347 5.79 4.81 -16.47
C PRO A 347 6.22 3.88 -17.63
N THR A 348 5.37 3.73 -18.63
CA THR A 348 5.57 2.83 -19.79
C THR A 348 4.87 3.35 -21.04
N SER A 349 5.50 3.17 -22.19
CA SER A 349 4.90 3.45 -23.50
C SER A 349 3.93 2.36 -23.96
N LYS A 350 4.05 1.13 -23.42
CA LYS A 350 3.24 -0.03 -23.85
C LYS A 350 1.85 -0.11 -23.22
N GLY A 351 1.54 0.78 -22.27
CA GLY A 351 0.28 0.77 -21.52
C GLY A 351 0.16 -0.31 -20.44
N PHE A 352 1.13 -1.22 -20.29
CA PHE A 352 1.17 -2.23 -19.23
C PHE A 352 2.59 -2.40 -18.67
N LEU A 353 2.68 -2.80 -17.40
CA LEU A 353 3.93 -2.97 -16.65
C LEU A 353 3.83 -3.98 -15.52
#